data_AF-A0A0N5AAB4-F1
#
_entry.id   AF-A0A0N5AAB4-F1
#
_cell.length_a   1.000
_cell.length_b   1.000
_cell.length_c   1.000
_cell.angle_alpha   90.00
_cell.angle_beta   90.00
_cell.angle_gamma   90.00
#
_symmetry.space_group_name_H-M   'P 1'
#
loop_
_entity.id
_entity.type
_entity.pdbx_description
1 polymer ?
#
loop_
_entity_poly.entity_id
_entity_poly.type
_entity_poly.pdbx_seq_one_letter_code
_entity_poly.pdbx_strand_id
1 'polypeptide(L)' 'MWSRAGRAENRKVLEELNRTRQLMMKSSGLGTRAIELPAIRNPRKVQLMNMETHTTITFIPSNSQYSNSLLPVFPRFPS' A
#
# COMPACT_ATOMS: atom_id res chain seq x y z
N MET A 1 27.52 -9.32 -23.85
CA MET A 1 26.41 -9.51 -24.82
C MET A 1 25.12 -9.72 -24.03
N TRP A 2 24.13 -8.84 -24.13
CA TRP A 2 22.84 -9.03 -23.43
C TRP A 2 22.00 -10.04 -24.22
N SER A 3 21.65 -11.16 -23.58
CA SER A 3 20.90 -12.24 -24.22
C SER A 3 19.54 -11.73 -24.72
N ARG A 4 19.13 -12.12 -25.93
CA ARG A 4 17.81 -11.75 -26.50
C ARG A 4 16.65 -12.19 -25.60
N ALA A 5 16.82 -13.27 -24.85
CA ALA A 5 15.86 -13.75 -23.85
C ALA A 5 15.66 -12.73 -22.70
N GLY A 6 16.74 -12.18 -22.15
CA GLY A 6 16.66 -11.19 -21.07
C GLY A 6 15.99 -9.87 -21.49
N ARG A 7 16.03 -9.52 -22.78
CA ARG A 7 15.28 -8.35 -23.29
C ARG A 7 13.78 -8.60 -23.38
N ALA A 8 13.36 -9.82 -23.71
CA ALA A 8 11.96 -10.20 -23.75
C ALA A 8 11.35 -10.28 -22.34
N GLU A 9 12.11 -10.79 -21.36
CA GLU A 9 11.70 -10.81 -19.96
C GLU A 9 11.60 -9.39 -19.39
N ASN A 10 12.61 -8.54 -19.62
CA ASN A 10 12.54 -7.13 -19.19
C ASN A 10 11.34 -6.39 -19.78
N ARG A 11 11.01 -6.66 -21.06
CA ARG A 11 9.81 -6.09 -21.68
C ARG A 11 8.53 -6.55 -20.98
N LYS A 12 8.42 -7.84 -20.65
CA LYS A 12 7.27 -8.38 -19.92
C LYS A 12 7.13 -7.76 -18.53
N VAL A 13 8.23 -7.59 -17.81
CA VAL A 13 8.25 -6.91 -16.50
C VAL A 13 7.79 -5.45 -16.64
N LEU A 14 8.25 -4.74 -17.67
CA LEU A 14 7.86 -3.35 -17.91
C LEU A 14 6.37 -3.22 -18.27
N GLU A 15 5.84 -4.16 -19.05
CA GLU A 15 4.42 -4.23 -19.40
C GLU A 15 3.55 -4.52 -18.15
N GLU A 16 4.00 -5.43 -17.28
CA GLU A 16 3.33 -5.75 -16.02
C GLU A 16 3.35 -4.57 -15.03
N LEU A 17 4.48 -3.89 -14.89
CA LEU A 17 4.60 -2.67 -14.06
C LEU A 17 3.66 -1.56 -14.56
N ASN A 18 3.59 -1.36 -15.87
CA ASN A 18 2.68 -0.36 -16.45
C ASN A 18 1.20 -0.75 -16.24
N ARG A 19 0.87 -2.03 -16.35
CA ARG A 19 -0.49 -2.53 -16.05
C ARG A 19 -0.87 -2.28 -14.59
N THR A 20 0.02 -2.61 -13.66
CA THR A 20 -0.18 -2.38 -12.22
C THR A 20 -0.34 -0.89 -11.90
N ARG A 21 0.49 -0.03 -12.51
CA ARG A 21 0.36 1.43 -12.41
C ARG A 21 -1.01 1.91 -12.89
N GLN A 22 -1.48 1.43 -14.03
CA GLN A 22 -2.79 1.80 -14.55
C GLN A 22 -3.94 1.32 -13.65
N LEU A 23 -3.84 0.13 -13.05
CA LEU A 23 -4.84 -0.37 -12.12
C LEU A 23 -4.94 0.50 -10.87
N MET A 24 -3.81 0.91 -10.30
CA MET A 24 -3.78 1.81 -9.13
C MET A 24 -4.28 3.23 -9.44
N MET A 25 -4.02 3.75 -10.64
CA MET A 25 -4.54 5.03 -11.09
C MET A 25 -6.04 4.97 -11.42
N LYS A 26 -6.52 3.84 -11.99
CA LYS A 26 -7.94 3.61 -12.26
C LYS A 26 -8.77 3.40 -10.99
N SER A 27 -8.19 2.79 -9.95
CA SER A 27 -8.81 2.78 -8.60
C SER A 27 -8.85 4.15 -7.95
N SER A 28 -8.09 5.12 -8.44
CA SER A 28 -8.15 6.51 -7.96
C SER A 28 -9.27 7.33 -8.64
N GLY A 29 -9.90 6.78 -9.70
CA GLY A 29 -11.00 7.42 -10.44
C GLY A 29 -12.39 6.81 -10.21
N LEU A 30 -12.48 5.62 -9.60
CA LEU A 30 -13.72 5.17 -8.97
C LEU A 30 -13.84 5.88 -7.63
N GLY A 31 -14.52 7.02 -7.64
CA GLY A 31 -14.92 7.71 -6.43
C GLY A 31 -15.53 6.75 -5.43
N THR A 32 -15.20 6.96 -4.15
CA THR A 32 -16.17 6.94 -3.04
C THR A 32 -17.23 5.83 -3.01
N ARG A 33 -16.99 4.66 -3.61
CA ARG A 33 -17.72 3.44 -3.30
C ARG A 33 -16.99 2.81 -2.15
N ALA A 34 -17.32 3.38 -0.98
CA ALA A 34 -17.29 2.68 0.28
C ALA A 34 -17.64 1.21 -0.01
N ILE A 35 -16.64 0.34 0.14
CA ILE A 35 -16.93 -1.03 0.54
C ILE A 35 -17.70 -0.82 1.85
N GLU A 36 -19.01 -1.05 1.81
CA GLU A 36 -19.90 -1.09 2.97
C GLU A 36 -19.50 -2.30 3.84
N LEU A 37 -18.29 -2.23 4.40
CA LEU A 37 -17.98 -2.88 5.66
C LEU A 37 -18.56 -1.94 6.73
N PRO A 38 -19.39 -2.44 7.66
CA PRO A 38 -19.99 -1.61 8.67
C PRO A 38 -18.85 -0.97 9.49
N ALA A 39 -18.73 0.35 9.37
CA ALA A 39 -17.88 1.20 10.18
C ALA A 39 -16.35 0.90 10.18
N ILE A 40 -15.65 1.25 9.09
CA ILE A 40 -14.25 1.71 9.22
C ILE A 40 -14.16 3.16 8.75
N ARG A 41 -14.65 4.06 9.60
CA ARG A 41 -14.70 5.53 9.46
C ARG A 41 -13.34 6.22 9.27
N ASN A 42 -12.25 5.47 9.06
CA ASN A 42 -10.90 6.02 9.05
C ASN A 42 -10.00 5.25 8.05
N PRO A 43 -9.70 5.80 6.87
CA PRO A 43 -8.83 5.15 5.87
C PRO A 43 -7.45 4.79 6.43
N ARG A 44 -7.02 5.47 7.52
CA ARG A 44 -5.79 5.16 8.26
C ARG A 44 -5.79 3.78 8.90
N LYS A 45 -6.96 3.26 9.32
CA LYS A 45 -7.08 1.91 9.89
C LYS A 45 -6.87 0.81 8.85
N VAL A 46 -7.34 1.02 7.62
CA VAL A 46 -7.16 0.07 6.52
C VAL A 46 -5.68 -0.02 6.14
N GLN A 47 -4.99 1.12 6.07
CA GLN A 47 -3.55 1.17 5.80
C GLN A 47 -2.74 0.47 6.91
N LEU A 48 -3.11 0.68 8.18
CA LEU A 48 -2.47 0.03 9.32
C LEU A 48 -2.62 -1.50 9.25
N MET A 49 -3.83 -2.00 9.03
CA MET A 49 -4.10 -3.43 8.94
C MET A 49 -3.32 -4.10 7.80
N ASN A 50 -3.14 -3.40 6.67
CA ASN A 50 -2.32 -3.91 5.56
C ASN A 50 -0.81 -3.92 5.89
N MET A 51 -0.31 -3.02 6.73
CA MET A 51 1.12 -3.03 7.13
C MET A 51 1.40 -4.07 8.23
N GLU A 52 0.46 -4.29 9.14
CA GLU A 52 0.55 -5.31 10.19
C GLU A 52 0.63 -6.73 9.62
N THR A 53 0.03 -6.99 8.45
CA THR A 53 0.09 -8.31 7.80
C THR A 53 1.40 -8.57 7.05
N HIS A 54 2.19 -7.55 6.75
CA HIS A 54 3.40 -7.66 5.93
C HIS A 54 4.70 -7.39 6.70
N THR A 55 4.62 -6.88 7.93
CA THR A 55 5.81 -6.48 8.71
C THR A 55 5.66 -6.86 10.18
N THR A 56 6.79 -7.15 10.85
CA THR A 56 6.84 -7.39 12.31
C THR A 56 6.94 -6.10 13.12
N ILE A 57 6.84 -4.94 12.46
CA ILE A 57 6.99 -3.61 13.08
C ILE A 57 5.59 -3.11 13.46
N THR A 58 5.43 -2.67 14.71
CA THR A 58 4.19 -2.03 15.15
C THR A 58 4.11 -0.60 14.60
N PHE A 59 3.01 -0.29 13.92
CA PHE A 59 2.73 1.07 13.46
C PHE A 59 1.57 1.67 14.26
N ILE A 60 1.60 2.98 14.48
CA ILE A 60 0.49 3.71 15.09
C ILE A 60 0.02 4.86 14.21
N PRO A 61 -1.28 5.21 14.24
CA PRO A 61 -1.78 6.41 13.58
C PRO A 61 -1.11 7.69 14.11
N SER A 62 -0.78 8.59 13.20
CA SER A 62 -0.26 9.92 13.48
C SER A 62 -1.13 11.00 12.84
N ASN A 63 -1.14 12.19 13.44
CA ASN A 63 -1.84 13.38 12.97
C ASN A 63 -0.93 14.32 12.15
N SER A 64 0.19 13.81 11.62
CA SER A 64 1.12 14.61 10.81
C SER A 64 0.43 15.23 9.60
N GLN A 65 0.72 16.51 9.35
CA GLN A 65 0.32 17.23 8.14
C GLN A 65 1.24 16.93 6.94
N TYR A 66 2.37 16.26 7.16
CA TYR A 66 3.42 16.01 6.17
C TYR A 66 3.36 14.58 5.60
N SER A 67 2.15 14.05 5.37
CA SER A 67 1.93 12.70 4.83
C SER A 67 2.49 11.54 5.67
N ASN A 68 2.87 11.77 6.93
CA ASN A 68 3.26 10.71 7.87
C ASN A 68 2.05 10.24 8.68
N SER A 69 1.13 9.52 8.04
CA SER A 69 -0.11 9.02 8.65
C SER A 69 0.12 7.88 9.64
N LEU A 70 1.24 7.17 9.52
CA LEU A 70 1.64 6.04 10.35
C LEU A 70 3.09 6.23 10.81
N LEU A 71 3.35 5.93 12.08
CA LEU A 71 4.70 5.97 12.64
C LEU A 71 5.09 4.59 13.18
N PRO A 72 6.29 4.09 12.87
CA PRO A 72 6.81 2.88 13.48
C PRO A 72 7.14 3.14 14.95
N VAL A 73 6.80 2.21 15.82
CA VAL A 73 7.09 2.27 17.25
C VAL A 73 7.59 0.93 17.76
N PHE A 74 8.33 0.96 18.88
CA PHE A 74 8.63 -0.24 19.63
C PHE A 74 7.37 -0.83 20.28
N PRO A 75 7.29 -2.16 20.46
CA PRO A 75 6.23 -2.79 21.23
C PRO A 75 6.10 -2.15 22.60
N ARG A 76 4.87 -1.81 22.99
CA ARG A 76 4.56 -1.29 24.32
C ARG A 76 4.13 -2.45 25.22
N PHE A 77 4.71 -2.53 26.40
CA PHE A 77 4.24 -3.44 27.45
C PHE A 77 3.25 -2.70 28.35
N PRO A 78 2.14 -3.34 28.77
CA PRO A 78 1.23 -2.74 29.73
C PRO A 78 1.96 -2.51 31.06
N SER A 79 1.77 -1.32 31.64
CA SER A 79 2.25 -0.94 32.98
C SER A 79 1.29 -1.40 34.07
#